data_AF-A0A4Z1JMT0-F1
#
_entry.id   AF-A0A4Z1JMT0-F1
#
_cell.length_a   1.000
_cell.length_b   1.000
_cell.length_c   1.000
_cell.angle_alpha   90.00
_cell.angle_beta   90.00
_cell.angle_gamma   90.00
#
_symmetry.space_group_name_H-M   'P 1'
#
loop_
_entity.id
_entity.type
_entity.pdbx_description
1 polymer ?
#
loop_
_entity_poly.entity_id
_entity_poly.type
_entity_poly.pdbx_seq_one_letter_code
_entity_poly.pdbx_strand_id
1 'polypeptide(L)'
;MSFFNPFVGTSRSGDAWFLAGPTSSFPNITASGDTVLSDRLPCKGSFAPGCKVFHVPVTNSPQAVEVELDDAVAAGLKEQVIVFQYQGKFHAVDHSCPHSSFPLSRGTPFDIEDFGIRLSVGIQCPKHDWSFDLIHGKGDRGSYKLKVWEVQLRSISGAENGEREVWVRRKQRIG
;
A
#
# COMPACT_ATOMS: atom_id res chain seq x y z
N MET A 1 26.11 30.64 28.23
CA MET A 1 26.08 30.50 26.75
C MET A 1 25.11 29.36 26.44
N SER A 2 23.89 29.70 26.04
CA SER A 2 22.85 28.72 25.71
C SER A 2 23.01 28.29 24.26
N PHE A 3 23.30 27.01 24.04
CA PHE A 3 23.36 26.42 22.71
C PHE A 3 21.92 26.14 22.23
N PHE A 4 21.39 27.04 21.39
CA PHE A 4 20.19 26.75 20.60
C PHE A 4 20.62 25.86 19.43
N ASN A 5 20.10 24.63 19.38
CA ASN A 5 20.29 23.70 18.27
C ASN A 5 19.15 23.93 17.25
N PRO A 6 19.39 24.49 16.05
CA PRO A 6 18.33 24.90 15.13
C PRO A 6 17.81 23.76 14.22
N PHE A 7 18.14 22.50 14.51
CA PHE A 7 17.76 21.33 13.71
C PHE A 7 17.00 20.28 14.51
N VAL A 8 15.92 20.69 15.18
CA VAL A 8 14.84 19.75 15.51
C VAL A 8 13.82 19.90 14.39
N GLY A 9 14.02 19.16 13.30
CA GLY A 9 12.99 19.01 12.29
C GLY A 9 11.70 18.60 12.99
N THR A 10 10.61 19.33 12.75
CA THR A 10 9.31 18.94 13.27
C THR A 10 9.07 17.49 12.86
N SER A 11 9.10 16.57 13.82
CA SER A 11 8.63 15.21 13.61
C SER A 11 7.16 15.34 13.24
N ARG A 12 6.88 15.41 11.93
CA ARG A 12 5.52 15.42 11.44
C ARG A 12 5.00 14.03 11.76
N SER A 13 4.20 13.88 12.82
CA SER A 13 3.59 12.59 13.20
C SER A 13 2.86 11.93 12.01
N GLY A 14 2.45 12.72 11.01
CA GLY A 14 1.96 12.26 9.70
C GLY A 14 2.91 11.44 8.85
N ASP A 15 4.22 11.42 9.14
CA ASP A 15 5.23 10.62 8.43
C ASP A 15 5.73 9.43 9.27
N ALA A 16 5.16 9.23 10.46
CA ALA A 16 5.52 8.10 11.32
C ALA A 16 4.99 6.78 10.74
N TRP A 17 5.66 5.70 11.13
CA TRP A 17 5.28 4.34 10.76
C TRP A 17 4.06 3.88 11.55
N PHE A 18 3.16 3.15 10.90
CA PHE A 18 2.11 2.38 11.55
C PHE A 18 2.23 0.90 11.19
N LEU A 19 1.74 0.03 12.07
CA LEU A 19 1.72 -1.41 11.87
C LEU A 19 0.48 -1.78 11.03
N ALA A 20 0.69 -2.38 9.86
CA ALA A 20 -0.39 -2.90 9.01
C ALA A 20 -0.74 -4.36 9.34
N GLY A 21 0.05 -5.01 10.22
CA GLY A 21 -0.19 -6.37 10.69
C GLY A 21 0.95 -7.33 10.33
N PRO A 22 0.83 -8.61 10.72
CA PRO A 22 1.82 -9.63 10.41
C PRO A 22 1.75 -10.04 8.93
N THR A 23 2.89 -10.43 8.34
CA THR A 23 2.95 -10.90 6.94
C THR A 23 2.01 -12.07 6.67
N SER A 24 1.72 -12.88 7.69
CA SER A 24 0.79 -14.01 7.64
C SER A 24 -0.67 -13.64 7.41
N SER A 25 -1.05 -12.39 7.68
CA SER A 25 -2.41 -11.88 7.50
C SER A 25 -2.72 -11.37 6.09
N PHE A 26 -1.75 -11.45 5.19
CA PHE A 26 -1.88 -11.03 3.79
C PHE A 26 -1.76 -12.25 2.87
N PRO A 27 -2.76 -12.51 2.01
CA PRO A 27 -2.59 -13.43 0.90
C PRO A 27 -1.49 -12.93 -0.03
N ASN A 28 -0.67 -13.85 -0.55
CA ASN A 28 0.30 -13.52 -1.59
C ASN A 28 -0.32 -13.72 -2.98
N ILE A 29 -0.55 -12.63 -3.71
CA ILE A 29 -1.08 -12.68 -5.06
C ILE A 29 0.06 -13.00 -6.04
N THR A 30 -0.10 -14.04 -6.84
CA THR A 30 0.92 -14.51 -7.79
C THR A 30 0.43 -14.54 -9.25
N ALA A 31 -0.89 -14.51 -9.48
CA ALA A 31 -1.46 -14.43 -10.82
C ALA A 31 -1.46 -12.96 -11.28
N SER A 32 -0.62 -12.66 -12.26
CA SER A 32 -0.51 -11.33 -12.87
C SER A 32 -1.75 -11.03 -13.71
N GLY A 33 -2.43 -9.91 -13.43
CA GLY A 33 -3.50 -9.41 -14.30
C GLY A 33 -4.88 -10.07 -14.12
N ASP A 34 -5.00 -11.06 -13.25
CA ASP A 34 -6.24 -11.87 -13.14
C ASP A 34 -6.94 -11.77 -11.77
N THR A 35 -6.24 -11.35 -10.71
CA THR A 35 -6.77 -11.38 -9.35
C THR A 35 -7.12 -9.99 -8.83
N VAL A 36 -8.39 -9.72 -8.55
CA VAL A 36 -8.81 -8.43 -8.00
C VAL A 36 -8.41 -8.35 -6.53
N LEU A 37 -7.88 -7.20 -6.08
CA LEU A 37 -7.42 -7.04 -4.70
C LEU A 37 -8.53 -7.24 -3.65
N SER A 38 -9.79 -7.00 -3.99
CA SER A 38 -10.94 -7.20 -3.10
C SER A 38 -11.40 -8.66 -3.00
N ASP A 39 -10.89 -9.55 -3.85
CA ASP A 39 -11.30 -10.95 -3.84
C ASP A 39 -10.81 -11.66 -2.58
N ARG A 40 -11.60 -12.62 -2.09
CA ARG A 40 -11.22 -13.44 -0.95
C ARG A 40 -10.29 -14.56 -1.40
N LEU A 41 -9.05 -14.52 -0.93
CA LEU A 41 -7.99 -15.44 -1.30
C LEU A 41 -7.60 -16.34 -0.13
N PRO A 42 -7.10 -17.56 -0.39
CA PRO A 42 -6.56 -18.43 0.66
C PRO A 42 -5.45 -17.74 1.46
N CYS A 43 -5.56 -17.77 2.79
CA CYS A 43 -4.63 -17.12 3.71
C CYS A 43 -4.44 -17.98 4.96
N LYS A 44 -3.35 -18.77 5.02
CA LYS A 44 -2.98 -19.67 6.14
C LYS A 44 -4.16 -20.37 6.84
N GLY A 45 -4.95 -21.15 6.09
CA GLY A 45 -6.08 -21.91 6.63
C GLY A 45 -7.39 -21.12 6.78
N SER A 46 -7.41 -19.87 6.33
CA SER A 46 -8.59 -19.01 6.27
C SER A 46 -8.71 -18.34 4.89
N PHE A 47 -9.64 -17.39 4.75
CA PHE A 47 -9.76 -16.55 3.57
C PHE A 47 -9.72 -15.08 3.98
N ALA A 48 -8.88 -14.29 3.33
CA ALA A 48 -8.78 -12.85 3.53
C ALA A 48 -8.84 -12.12 2.18
N PRO A 49 -9.30 -10.86 2.14
CA PRO A 49 -9.16 -10.03 0.94
C PRO A 49 -7.69 -9.94 0.50
N GLY A 50 -7.45 -9.83 -0.80
CA GLY A 50 -6.10 -9.65 -1.37
C GLY A 50 -5.39 -8.36 -0.93
N CYS A 51 -6.14 -7.36 -0.45
CA CYS A 51 -5.61 -6.17 0.19
C CYS A 51 -6.30 -5.84 1.51
N LYS A 52 -5.58 -5.15 2.39
CA LYS A 52 -6.14 -4.47 3.55
C LYS A 52 -6.22 -2.97 3.30
N VAL A 53 -7.24 -2.30 3.85
CA VAL A 53 -7.42 -0.86 3.73
C VAL A 53 -7.23 -0.21 5.10
N PHE A 54 -6.48 0.88 5.15
CA PHE A 54 -6.28 1.66 6.36
C PHE A 54 -6.70 3.10 6.13
N HIS A 55 -7.53 3.65 7.01
CA HIS A 55 -7.70 5.09 7.12
C HIS A 55 -6.56 5.66 7.96
N VAL A 56 -5.79 6.59 7.39
CA VAL A 56 -4.57 7.14 7.99
C VAL A 56 -4.69 8.65 8.06
N PRO A 57 -4.94 9.25 9.23
CA PRO A 57 -4.99 10.70 9.37
C PRO A 57 -3.70 11.38 8.86
N VAL A 58 -3.84 12.48 8.12
CA VAL A 58 -2.67 13.24 7.61
C VAL A 58 -1.79 13.76 8.74
N THR A 59 -2.38 14.11 9.88
CA THR A 59 -1.68 14.70 11.02
C THR A 59 -1.05 13.64 11.93
N ASN A 60 -1.50 12.38 11.87
CA ASN A 60 -1.11 11.35 12.84
C ASN A 60 -1.18 9.92 12.27
N SER A 61 -0.15 9.50 11.54
CA SER A 61 -0.09 8.15 10.96
C SER A 61 -0.19 6.98 11.93
N PRO A 62 0.37 7.04 13.16
CA PRO A 62 0.29 5.93 14.11
C PRO A 62 -1.14 5.60 14.54
N GLN A 63 -2.10 6.51 14.35
CA GLN A 63 -3.54 6.28 14.58
C GLN A 63 -4.24 5.70 13.35
N ALA A 64 -3.49 5.08 12.43
CA ALA A 64 -4.07 4.33 11.33
C ALA A 64 -5.00 3.23 11.84
N VAL A 65 -6.18 3.12 11.25
CA VAL A 65 -7.17 2.09 11.59
C VAL A 65 -7.49 1.27 10.35
N GLU A 66 -7.43 -0.05 10.46
CA GLU A 66 -7.90 -0.96 9.43
C GLU A 66 -9.42 -0.80 9.27
N VAL A 67 -9.88 -0.64 8.04
CA VAL A 67 -11.30 -0.44 7.71
C VAL A 67 -11.71 -1.53 6.72
N GLU A 68 -12.90 -2.09 6.91
CA GLU A 68 -13.48 -3.05 5.97
C GLU A 68 -13.66 -2.42 4.58
N LEU A 69 -13.55 -3.22 3.52
CA LEU A 69 -13.54 -2.70 2.14
C LEU A 69 -14.81 -1.92 1.80
N ASP A 70 -15.98 -2.43 2.18
CA ASP A 70 -17.27 -1.78 1.88
C ASP A 70 -17.43 -0.45 2.63
N ASP A 71 -17.04 -0.42 3.92
CA ASP A 71 -17.05 0.78 4.74
C ASP A 71 -16.05 1.82 4.23
N ALA A 72 -14.88 1.39 3.78
CA ALA A 72 -13.86 2.25 3.22
C ALA A 72 -14.35 2.96 1.94
N VAL A 73 -15.09 2.24 1.08
CA VAL A 73 -15.70 2.82 -0.11
C VAL A 73 -16.82 3.81 0.27
N ALA A 74 -17.66 3.45 1.26
CA ALA A 74 -18.76 4.30 1.71
C ALA A 74 -18.30 5.59 2.41
N ALA A 75 -17.23 5.54 3.21
CA ALA A 75 -16.67 6.68 3.95
C ALA A 75 -15.93 7.70 3.06
N GLY A 76 -15.70 7.35 1.79
CA GLY A 76 -14.90 8.13 0.86
C GLY A 76 -13.41 7.78 0.94
N LEU A 77 -12.78 7.62 -0.23
CA LEU A 77 -11.42 7.07 -0.38
C LEU A 77 -10.28 8.00 0.04
N LYS A 78 -10.61 9.15 0.64
CA LYS A 78 -9.62 10.14 1.04
C LYS A 78 -8.89 9.63 2.28
N GLU A 79 -7.57 9.89 2.33
CA GLU A 79 -6.73 9.50 3.47
C GLU A 79 -6.67 7.98 3.72
N GLN A 80 -7.03 7.19 2.70
CA GLN A 80 -6.94 5.74 2.76
C GLN A 80 -5.74 5.22 1.97
N VAL A 81 -5.10 4.20 2.52
CA VAL A 81 -4.01 3.44 1.87
C VAL A 81 -4.44 1.98 1.77
N ILE A 82 -4.17 1.35 0.63
CA ILE A 82 -4.28 -0.10 0.48
C ILE A 82 -2.90 -0.73 0.64
N VAL A 83 -2.84 -1.85 1.37
CA VAL A 83 -1.63 -2.63 1.60
C VAL A 83 -1.89 -4.06 1.16
N PHE A 84 -1.03 -4.60 0.30
CA PHE A 84 -1.19 -5.94 -0.25
C PHE A 84 0.15 -6.59 -0.55
N GLN A 85 0.15 -7.91 -0.68
CA GLN A 85 1.32 -8.67 -1.09
C GLN A 85 1.12 -9.19 -2.53
N TYR A 86 2.08 -8.87 -3.40
CA TYR A 86 2.11 -9.30 -4.78
C TYR A 86 3.50 -9.83 -5.13
N GLN A 87 3.56 -11.02 -5.72
CA GLN A 87 4.79 -11.70 -6.09
C GLN A 87 5.82 -11.73 -4.94
N GLY A 88 5.34 -12.03 -3.73
CA GLY A 88 6.15 -12.11 -2.51
C GLY A 88 6.58 -10.77 -1.90
N LYS A 89 6.28 -9.64 -2.56
CA LYS A 89 6.66 -8.30 -2.10
C LYS A 89 5.44 -7.53 -1.60
N PHE A 90 5.64 -6.67 -0.61
CA PHE A 90 4.57 -5.83 -0.08
C PHE A 90 4.55 -4.47 -0.77
N HIS A 91 3.34 -4.02 -1.09
CA HIS A 91 3.08 -2.75 -1.75
C HIS A 91 2.05 -1.96 -0.94
N ALA A 92 2.21 -0.63 -0.93
CA ALA A 92 1.27 0.27 -0.29
C ALA A 92 1.08 1.53 -1.15
N VAL A 93 -0.17 1.86 -1.46
CA VAL A 93 -0.55 3.00 -2.33
C VAL A 93 -1.84 3.65 -1.86
N ASP A 94 -2.07 4.91 -2.21
CA ASP A 94 -3.37 5.57 -1.94
C ASP A 94 -4.52 4.71 -2.51
N HIS A 95 -5.60 4.55 -1.74
CA HIS A 95 -6.77 3.76 -2.17
C HIS A 95 -7.52 4.42 -3.33
N SER A 96 -7.45 5.76 -3.40
CA SER A 96 -8.11 6.55 -4.44
C SER A 96 -7.29 6.60 -5.72
N CYS A 97 -7.85 6.11 -6.83
CA CYS A 97 -7.24 6.27 -8.15
C CYS A 97 -7.08 7.77 -8.49
N PRO A 98 -5.88 8.24 -8.87
CA PRO A 98 -5.63 9.65 -9.12
C PRO A 98 -6.37 10.23 -10.34
N HIS A 99 -6.97 9.37 -11.18
CA HIS A 99 -7.76 9.79 -12.33
C HIS A 99 -9.15 10.32 -11.92
N SER A 100 -9.94 9.52 -11.21
CA SER A 100 -11.35 9.82 -10.92
C SER A 100 -11.84 9.22 -9.59
N SER A 101 -10.93 9.05 -8.64
CA SER A 101 -11.21 8.54 -7.30
C SER A 101 -11.98 7.22 -7.26
N PHE A 102 -11.66 6.31 -8.18
CA PHE A 102 -12.17 4.95 -8.14
C PHE A 102 -11.36 4.12 -7.11
N PRO A 103 -11.99 3.20 -6.36
CA PRO A 103 -11.29 2.38 -5.36
C PRO A 103 -10.32 1.40 -6.01
N LEU A 104 -9.04 1.57 -5.71
CA LEU A 104 -7.97 0.67 -6.18
C LEU A 104 -7.95 -0.67 -5.45
N SER A 105 -8.72 -0.86 -4.37
CA SER A 105 -9.02 -2.21 -3.85
C SER A 105 -9.76 -3.08 -4.85
N ARG A 106 -10.40 -2.49 -5.87
CA ARG A 106 -10.99 -3.21 -7.01
C ARG A 106 -10.04 -3.30 -8.21
N GLY A 107 -8.80 -2.88 -8.04
CA GLY A 107 -7.76 -2.97 -9.06
C GLY A 107 -7.14 -4.36 -9.13
N THR A 108 -6.41 -4.58 -10.22
CA THR A 108 -5.74 -5.85 -10.49
C THR A 108 -4.23 -5.60 -10.60
N PRO A 109 -3.40 -6.18 -9.73
CA PRO A 109 -1.95 -6.06 -9.85
C PRO A 109 -1.43 -6.93 -11.00
N PHE A 110 -0.37 -6.46 -11.66
CA PHE A 110 0.22 -7.15 -12.80
C PHE A 110 1.73 -6.88 -12.89
N ASP A 111 2.44 -7.76 -13.58
CA ASP A 111 3.86 -7.59 -13.88
C ASP A 111 4.05 -6.64 -15.08
N ILE A 112 4.90 -5.62 -14.91
CA ILE A 112 5.32 -4.76 -16.02
C ILE A 112 6.55 -5.41 -16.62
N GLU A 113 6.40 -5.98 -17.81
CA GLU A 113 7.43 -6.76 -18.48
C GLU A 113 7.79 -6.16 -19.84
N ASP A 114 9.04 -6.39 -20.26
CA ASP A 114 9.50 -6.14 -21.63
C ASP A 114 10.35 -7.34 -22.07
N PHE A 115 9.99 -7.97 -23.19
CA PHE A 115 10.61 -9.20 -23.71
C PHE A 115 10.80 -10.33 -22.66
N GLY A 116 9.82 -10.53 -21.77
CA GLY A 116 9.86 -11.58 -20.73
C GLY A 116 10.75 -11.24 -19.53
N ILE A 117 11.29 -10.01 -19.46
CA ILE A 117 12.00 -9.50 -18.30
C ILE A 117 11.03 -8.61 -17.51
N ARG A 118 10.78 -8.97 -16.26
CA ARG A 118 9.99 -8.14 -15.35
C ARG A 118 10.78 -6.90 -14.91
N LEU A 119 10.36 -5.74 -15.40
CA LEU A 119 10.95 -4.44 -15.12
C LEU A 119 10.37 -3.79 -13.86
N SER A 120 9.06 -3.97 -13.64
CA SER A 120 8.35 -3.38 -12.52
C SER A 120 7.07 -4.17 -12.21
N VAL A 121 6.21 -3.59 -11.38
CA VAL A 121 4.88 -4.11 -11.06
C VAL A 121 3.89 -2.96 -11.11
N GLY A 122 2.71 -3.21 -11.66
CA GLY A 122 1.65 -2.23 -11.84
C GLY A 122 0.36 -2.64 -11.14
N ILE A 123 -0.56 -1.70 -11.05
CA ILE A 123 -1.97 -1.95 -10.73
C ILE A 123 -2.86 -1.31 -11.79
N GLN A 124 -3.77 -2.10 -12.36
CA GLN A 124 -4.77 -1.63 -13.31
C GLN A 124 -6.05 -1.23 -12.56
N CYS A 125 -6.55 -0.03 -12.85
CA CYS A 125 -7.84 0.44 -12.38
C CYS A 125 -8.93 0.00 -13.38
N PRO A 126 -9.96 -0.76 -12.97
CA PRO A 126 -10.92 -1.37 -13.88
C PRO A 126 -11.94 -0.38 -14.45
N LYS A 127 -11.97 0.87 -13.97
CA LYS A 127 -12.96 1.86 -14.43
C LYS A 127 -12.65 2.37 -15.84
N HIS A 128 -11.37 2.59 -16.14
CA HIS A 128 -10.94 3.19 -17.41
C HIS A 128 -9.67 2.53 -17.98
N ASP A 129 -9.24 1.41 -17.40
CA ASP A 129 -8.05 0.65 -17.80
C ASP A 129 -6.74 1.44 -17.75
N TRP A 130 -6.64 2.34 -16.78
CA TRP A 130 -5.39 3.06 -16.51
C TRP A 130 -4.57 2.30 -15.50
N SER A 131 -3.27 2.28 -15.73
CA SER A 131 -2.34 1.50 -14.94
C SER A 131 -1.32 2.40 -14.27
N PHE A 132 -0.94 2.04 -13.05
CA PHE A 132 0.03 2.81 -12.27
C PHE A 132 1.14 1.89 -11.79
N ASP A 133 2.38 2.31 -12.02
CA ASP A 133 3.56 1.64 -11.48
C ASP A 133 3.55 1.72 -9.94
N LEU A 134 3.67 0.58 -9.26
CA LEU A 134 3.58 0.48 -7.80
C LEU A 134 4.87 0.88 -7.07
N ILE A 135 5.95 1.20 -7.81
CA ILE A 135 7.24 1.61 -7.24
C ILE A 135 7.40 3.13 -7.29
N HIS A 136 7.02 3.73 -8.41
CA HIS A 136 7.21 5.14 -8.74
C HIS A 136 5.88 5.92 -8.78
N GLY A 137 4.76 5.23 -8.91
CA GLY A 137 3.43 5.82 -9.01
C GLY A 137 3.06 6.33 -10.39
N LYS A 138 3.93 6.18 -11.40
CA LYS A 138 3.73 6.76 -12.73
C LYS A 138 2.54 6.07 -13.41
N GLY A 139 1.59 6.86 -13.92
CA GLY A 139 0.53 6.37 -14.79
C GLY A 139 1.05 6.02 -16.19
N ASP A 140 0.47 5.01 -16.83
CA ASP A 140 0.70 4.67 -18.23
C ASP A 140 0.17 5.75 -19.18
N ARG A 141 -0.84 6.50 -18.74
CA ARG A 141 -1.54 7.55 -19.51
C ARG A 141 -1.61 8.86 -18.73
N GLY A 142 -1.57 9.96 -19.50
CA GLY A 142 -1.65 11.31 -18.95
C GLY A 142 -0.49 11.65 -18.01
N SER A 143 -0.70 12.68 -17.19
CA SER A 143 0.28 13.16 -16.19
C SER A 143 -0.07 12.72 -14.76
N TYR A 144 -0.97 11.73 -14.61
CA TYR A 144 -1.43 11.27 -13.32
C TYR A 144 -0.35 10.44 -12.60
N LYS A 145 -0.27 10.64 -11.28
CA LYS A 145 0.69 9.95 -10.42
C LYS A 145 0.00 9.41 -9.18
N LEU A 146 0.00 8.09 -9.04
CA LEU A 146 -0.45 7.39 -7.85
C LEU A 146 0.55 7.63 -6.71
N LYS A 147 0.05 7.92 -5.52
CA LYS A 147 0.92 8.07 -4.36
C LYS A 147 1.32 6.69 -3.85
N VAL A 148 2.62 6.44 -3.85
CA VAL A 148 3.24 5.22 -3.30
C VAL A 148 3.73 5.50 -1.88
N TRP A 149 3.48 4.55 -1.00
CA TRP A 149 3.88 4.57 0.41
C TRP A 149 5.11 3.69 0.62
N GLU A 150 5.88 4.00 1.66
CA GLU A 150 7.01 3.17 2.03
C GLU A 150 6.54 1.99 2.86
N VAL A 151 7.09 0.81 2.58
CA VAL A 151 6.83 -0.42 3.31
C VAL A 151 8.14 -0.97 3.86
N GLN A 152 8.13 -1.38 5.13
CA GLN A 152 9.26 -2.00 5.79
C GLN A 152 8.81 -3.28 6.48
N LEU A 153 9.53 -4.38 6.23
CA LEU A 153 9.34 -5.62 6.97
C LEU A 153 10.27 -5.63 8.18
N ARG A 154 9.71 -5.79 9.38
CA ARG A 154 10.48 -5.86 10.63
C ARG A 154 10.38 -7.25 11.22
N SER A 155 11.49 -7.78 11.71
CA SER A 155 11.52 -9.08 12.38
C SER A 155 10.84 -8.98 13.74
N ILE A 156 10.06 -10.00 14.09
CA ILE A 156 9.46 -10.13 15.42
C ILE A 156 10.42 -10.94 16.28
N SER A 157 10.90 -10.36 17.37
CA SER A 157 11.77 -11.06 18.32
C SER A 157 11.02 -12.24 18.94
N GLY A 158 11.54 -13.45 18.77
CA GLY A 158 10.95 -14.68 19.31
C GLY A 158 9.86 -15.32 18.44
N ALA A 159 9.59 -14.81 17.24
CA ALA A 159 8.67 -15.48 16.32
C ALA A 159 9.33 -16.72 15.68
N GLU A 160 8.74 -17.88 15.93
CA GLU A 160 9.08 -19.10 15.21
C GLU A 160 8.52 -19.02 13.78
N ASN A 161 9.29 -19.48 12.79
CA ASN A 161 8.94 -19.52 11.35
C ASN A 161 9.11 -18.24 10.50
N GLY A 162 9.95 -17.28 10.93
CA GLY A 162 10.34 -16.16 10.07
C GLY A 162 9.22 -15.16 9.78
N GLU A 163 8.20 -15.13 10.64
CA GLU A 163 7.14 -14.14 10.60
C GLU A 163 7.69 -12.72 10.82
N ARG A 164 7.13 -11.77 10.09
CA ARG A 164 7.55 -10.37 10.11
C ARG A 164 6.33 -9.46 10.22
N GLU A 165 6.55 -8.27 10.73
CA GLU A 165 5.56 -7.21 10.74
C GLU A 165 5.68 -6.34 9.49
N VAL A 166 4.53 -5.99 8.92
CA VAL A 166 4.43 -5.05 7.81
C VAL A 166 4.21 -3.66 8.38
N TRP A 167 5.20 -2.79 8.23
CA TRP A 167 5.13 -1.40 8.65
C TRP A 167 5.01 -0.49 7.43
N VAL A 168 4.14 0.51 7.52
CA VAL A 168 3.83 1.41 6.40
C VAL A 168 3.96 2.87 6.84
N ARG A 169 4.47 3.75 5.98
CA ARG A 169 4.48 5.21 6.18
C ARG A 169 4.37 5.99 4.89
N ARG A 170 4.05 7.28 5.00
CA ARG A 170 4.09 8.21 3.86
C ARG A 170 5.52 8.39 3.39
N LYS A 171 5.71 8.43 2.07
CA LYS A 171 7.03 8.69 1.47
C LYS A 171 7.49 10.10 1.81
N GLN A 172 8.68 10.23 2.37
CA GLN A 172 9.23 11.54 2.71
C GLN A 172 9.63 12.28 1.42
N ARG A 173 9.28 13.57 1.32
CA ARG A 173 9.86 14.43 0.28
C ARG A 173 11.30 14.71 0.68
N ILE A 174 12.25 14.09 0.00
CA ILE A 174 13.64 14.53 0.02
C ILE A 174 13.63 15.87 -0.74
N GLY A 175 13.87 16.95 0.01
CA GLY A 175 13.92 18.32 -0.51
C GLY A 175 15.20 18.58 -1.29
#